data_AF-A0A3B9MA38-F1
#
_entry.id   AF-A0A3B9MA38-F1
#
_cell.length_a   1.000
_cell.length_b   1.000
_cell.length_c   1.000
_cell.angle_alpha   90.00
_cell.angle_beta   90.00
_cell.angle_gamma   90.00
#
_symmetry.space_group_name_H-M   'P 1'
#
loop_
_entity.id
_entity.type
_entity.pdbx_description
1 polymer ?
#
loop_
_entity_poly.entity_id
_entity_poly.type
_entity_poly.pdbx_seq_one_letter_code
_entity_poly.pdbx_strand_id
1 'polypeptide(L)' 'MDAQTVLTTTRSVRKRMDFDRPVPRELILECIEVAVQAPTGSNRQGWHFVIVTDAEKKKVIGDLYRKSWTA' A
#
# COMPACT_ATOMS: atom_id res chain seq x y z
N MET A 1 -9.31 7.16 -18.35
CA MET A 1 -8.33 7.90 -17.53
C MET A 1 -6.96 7.49 -18.01
N ASP A 2 -6.06 8.42 -18.30
CA ASP A 2 -4.72 8.12 -18.84
C ASP A 2 -3.63 8.14 -17.75
N ALA A 3 -2.41 7.72 -18.10
CA ALA A 3 -1.29 7.63 -17.17
C ALA A 3 -0.94 8.98 -16.52
N GLN A 4 -0.95 10.07 -17.30
CA GLN A 4 -0.67 11.41 -16.80
C GLN A 4 -1.71 11.85 -15.76
N THR A 5 -2.99 11.59 -16.02
CA THR A 5 -4.08 11.93 -15.09
C THR A 5 -3.91 11.20 -13.77
N VAL A 6 -3.63 9.89 -13.78
CA VAL A 6 -3.43 9.12 -12.53
C VAL A 6 -2.25 9.66 -11.73
N LEU A 7 -1.12 9.94 -12.37
CA LEU A 7 0.09 10.43 -11.70
C LEU A 7 -0.05 11.86 -11.15
N THR A 8 -0.79 12.72 -11.83
CA THR A 8 -0.91 14.15 -11.46
C THR A 8 -2.07 14.44 -10.50
N THR A 9 -3.03 13.53 -10.34
CA THR A 9 -4.22 13.73 -9.49
C THR A 9 -4.23 12.86 -8.24
N THR A 10 -3.56 11.71 -8.23
CA THR A 10 -3.46 10.88 -7.03
C THR A 10 -2.60 11.60 -5.98
N ARG A 11 -3.17 11.86 -4.80
CA ARG A 11 -2.50 12.51 -3.66
C ARG A 11 -2.47 11.54 -2.47
N SER A 12 -1.56 11.75 -1.52
CA SER A 12 -1.65 11.11 -0.21
C SER A 12 -2.88 11.65 0.54
N VAL A 13 -4.00 10.93 0.49
CA VAL A 13 -5.24 11.29 1.17
C VAL A 13 -5.15 10.86 2.64
N ARG A 14 -5.36 11.79 3.58
CA ARG A 14 -5.32 11.52 5.03
C ARG A 14 -6.56 11.96 5.82
N LYS A 15 -7.34 12.93 5.30
CA LYS A 15 -8.47 13.56 6.03
C LYS A 15 -9.85 12.98 5.72
N ARG A 16 -10.00 12.20 4.64
CA ARG A 16 -11.31 11.73 4.14
C ARG A 16 -11.32 10.22 3.85
N MET A 17 -10.51 9.47 4.57
CA MET A 17 -10.58 8.01 4.50
C MET A 17 -11.71 7.52 5.39
N ASP A 18 -12.54 6.64 4.83
CA ASP A 18 -13.43 5.78 5.57
C ASP A 18 -12.58 4.63 6.14
N PHE A 19 -12.46 4.55 7.47
CA PHE A 19 -11.65 3.55 8.15
C PHE A 19 -12.41 2.25 8.44
N ASP A 20 -13.74 2.27 8.30
CA ASP A 20 -14.60 1.12 8.57
C ASP A 20 -14.87 0.31 7.29
N ARG A 21 -14.75 0.96 6.12
CA ARG A 21 -14.85 0.27 4.83
C ARG A 21 -13.69 -0.72 4.63
N PRO A 22 -13.96 -2.04 4.52
CA PRO A 22 -12.92 -3.00 4.22
C PRO A 22 -12.44 -2.86 2.77
N VAL A 23 -11.15 -3.09 2.55
CA VAL A 23 -10.58 -3.24 1.20
C VAL A 23 -10.71 -4.72 0.81
N PRO A 24 -11.42 -5.05 -0.29
CA PRO A 24 -11.53 -6.43 -0.76
C PRO A 24 -10.16 -7.04 -1.03
N ARG A 25 -10.00 -8.33 -0.73
CA ARG A 25 -8.72 -9.02 -0.90
C ARG A 25 -8.30 -9.06 -2.36
N GLU A 26 -9.26 -9.26 -3.25
CA GLU A 26 -9.10 -9.39 -4.69
C GLU A 26 -8.50 -8.10 -5.26
N LEU A 27 -9.01 -6.94 -4.82
CA LEU A 27 -8.49 -5.63 -5.22
C LEU A 27 -7.02 -5.43 -4.80
N ILE A 28 -6.63 -5.92 -3.62
CA ILE A 28 -5.23 -5.85 -3.17
C ILE A 28 -4.34 -6.71 -4.08
N LEU A 29 -4.81 -7.89 -4.46
CA LEU A 29 -4.07 -8.80 -5.35
C LEU A 29 -3.94 -8.22 -6.75
N GLU A 30 -5.00 -7.67 -7.33
CA GLU A 30 -4.96 -6.96 -8.62
C GLU A 30 -3.93 -5.82 -8.61
N CYS A 31 -3.87 -5.06 -7.51
CA CYS A 31 -2.88 -3.99 -7.35
C CYS A 31 -1.44 -4.54 -7.32
N ILE A 32 -1.21 -5.68 -6.68
CA ILE A 32 0.10 -6.35 -6.65
C ILE A 32 0.47 -6.89 -8.05
N GLU A 33 -0.49 -7.49 -8.77
CA GLU A 33 -0.29 -7.97 -10.14
C GLU A 33 0.15 -6.86 -11.10
N VAL A 34 -0.40 -5.65 -10.94
CA VAL A 34 0.05 -4.47 -11.67
C VAL A 34 1.43 -4.01 -11.19
N ALA A 35 1.68 -4.00 -9.88
CA ALA A 35 2.94 -3.52 -9.30
C ALA A 35 4.15 -4.37 -9.72
N VAL A 36 3.99 -5.69 -9.87
CA VAL A 36 5.09 -6.58 -10.28
C VAL A 36 5.53 -6.39 -11.73
N GLN A 37 4.79 -5.62 -12.54
CA GLN A 37 5.24 -5.21 -13.87
C GLN A 37 6.36 -4.17 -13.83
N ALA A 38 6.65 -3.59 -12.66
CA ALA A 38 7.74 -2.63 -12.51
C ALA A 38 9.11 -3.30 -12.80
N PRO A 39 9.97 -2.64 -13.59
CA PRO A 39 11.27 -3.22 -13.95
C PRO A 39 12.16 -3.33 -12.70
N THR A 40 12.95 -4.41 -12.64
CA THR A 40 14.00 -4.59 -11.63
C THR A 40 15.33 -4.89 -12.29
N GLY A 41 16.42 -4.41 -11.67
CA GLY A 41 17.77 -4.71 -12.13
C GLY A 41 17.98 -6.21 -12.27
N SER A 42 18.36 -6.65 -13.47
CA SER A 42 18.53 -8.07 -13.82
C SER A 42 17.30 -8.96 -13.54
N ASN A 43 16.09 -8.38 -13.55
CA ASN A 43 14.85 -9.08 -13.21
C ASN A 43 14.87 -9.79 -11.83
N ARG A 44 15.61 -9.24 -10.85
CA ARG A 44 15.76 -9.88 -9.53
C ARG A 44 14.46 -10.04 -8.76
N GLN A 45 13.49 -9.15 -8.99
CA GLN A 45 12.17 -9.19 -8.34
C GLN A 45 12.25 -9.39 -6.80
N GLY A 46 13.22 -8.75 -6.14
CA GLY A 46 13.55 -9.00 -4.72
C GLY A 46 12.50 -8.51 -3.69
N TRP A 47 11.30 -8.18 -4.14
CA TRP A 47 10.19 -7.73 -3.31
C TRP A 47 9.43 -8.92 -2.71
N HIS A 48 8.96 -8.71 -1.48
CA HIS A 48 8.01 -9.59 -0.82
C HIS A 48 6.82 -8.74 -0.36
N PHE A 49 5.61 -9.19 -0.65
CA PHE A 49 4.38 -8.50 -0.23
C PHE A 49 3.78 -9.23 0.97
N VAL A 50 3.56 -8.50 2.06
CA VAL A 50 2.87 -9.00 3.26
C VAL A 50 1.57 -8.22 3.44
N ILE A 51 0.44 -8.92 3.29
CA ILE A 51 -0.89 -8.31 3.41
C ILE A 51 -1.36 -8.47 4.86
N VAL A 52 -1.54 -7.36 5.57
CA VAL A 52 -2.02 -7.34 6.97
C VAL A 52 -3.42 -6.72 7.01
N THR A 53 -4.44 -7.57 7.19
CA THR A 53 -5.85 -7.13 7.31
C THR A 53 -6.32 -7.02 8.76
N ASP A 54 -5.72 -7.80 9.66
CA ASP A 54 -6.04 -7.82 11.10
C ASP A 54 -5.80 -6.45 11.76
N ALA A 55 -6.82 -5.96 12.47
CA ALA A 55 -6.80 -4.62 13.05
C ALA A 55 -5.77 -4.46 14.16
N GLU A 56 -5.63 -5.47 15.03
CA GLU A 56 -4.68 -5.45 16.15
C GLU A 56 -3.23 -5.46 15.66
N LYS A 57 -2.91 -6.32 14.67
CA LYS A 57 -1.58 -6.32 14.04
C LYS A 57 -1.26 -4.98 13.37
N LYS A 58 -2.22 -4.37 12.66
CA LYS A 58 -2.02 -3.03 12.08
C LYS A 58 -1.72 -1.99 13.15
N LYS A 59 -2.41 -2.04 14.29
CA LYS A 59 -2.16 -1.15 15.42
C LYS A 59 -0.74 -1.31 15.96
N VAL A 60 -0.30 -2.54 16.23
CA VAL A 60 1.06 -2.81 16.72
C VAL A 60 2.13 -2.27 15.75
N ILE A 61 1.99 -2.52 14.45
CA ILE A 61 2.91 -2.01 13.42
C ILE A 61 2.91 -0.48 13.41
N GLY A 62 1.73 0.14 13.49
CA GLY A 62 1.57 1.60 13.52
C GLY A 62 2.23 2.25 14.73
N ASP A 63 2.09 1.64 15.91
CA ASP A 63 2.71 2.12 17.16
C ASP A 63 4.24 2.02 17.10
N LEU A 64 4.78 0.92 16.57
CA LEU A 64 6.23 0.75 16.34
C LEU A 64 6.76 1.77 15.34
N TYR A 65 6.08 1.96 14.21
CA TYR A 65 6.44 2.97 13.22
C TYR A 65 6.46 4.37 13.84
N ARG A 66 5.42 4.73 14.60
CA ARG A 66 5.34 6.03 15.29
C ARG A 66 6.52 6.23 16.23
N LYS A 67 6.87 5.24 17.05
CA LYS A 67 8.01 5.31 17.97
C LYS A 67 9.31 5.60 17.23
N SER A 68 9.57 4.90 16.12
CA SER A 68 10.78 5.10 15.32
C SER A 68 10.81 6.46 14.60
N TRP A 69 9.66 7.01 14.22
CA TRP A 69 9.58 8.32 13.58
C TRP A 69 9.77 9.49 14.54
N THR A 70 9.35 9.35 15.80
CA THR A 70 9.43 10.40 16.81
C THR A 70 10.74 10.41 17.62
N ALA A 71 11.56 9.36 17.49
CA ALA A 71 12.88 9.27 18.10
C ALA A 71 13.91 10.08 17.31
#